data_AF-A0A1L9TM17-F1
#
_entry.id   AF-A0A1L9TM17-F1
#
_cell.length_a   1.000
_cell.length_b   1.000
_cell.length_c   1.000
_cell.angle_alpha   90.00
_cell.angle_beta   90.00
_cell.angle_gamma   90.00
#
_symmetry.space_group_name_H-M   'P 1'
#
loop_
_entity.id
_entity.type
_entity.pdbx_description
1 polymer ?
#
loop_
_entity_poly.entity_id
_entity_poly.type
_entity_poly.pdbx_seq_one_letter_code
_entity_poly.pdbx_strand_id
1 'polypeptide(L)' 'MHLPHIFAIATAAFASFAVAAPAEPGEQCLLICWAEEHECEAPSYPKNQNGCWTCCTPSSS' A
#
# COMPACT_ATOMS: atom_id res chain seq x y z
N MET A 1 35.61 6.92 41.50
CA MET A 1 35.33 6.69 40.07
C MET A 1 33.90 6.16 39.92
N HIS A 2 32.90 7.04 39.83
CA HIS A 2 31.82 6.93 38.83
C HIS A 2 30.94 8.17 38.96
N LEU A 3 30.72 8.81 37.83
CA LEU A 3 30.16 10.13 37.62
C LEU A 3 28.68 9.95 37.23
N PRO A 4 27.69 10.62 37.85
CA PRO A 4 26.30 10.51 37.41
C PRO A 4 26.03 11.55 36.31
N HIS A 5 26.51 11.32 35.10
CA HIS A 5 26.26 12.16 33.92
C HIS A 5 25.97 11.34 32.67
N ILE A 6 24.95 10.48 32.72
CA ILE A 6 24.39 9.74 31.57
C ILE A 6 22.88 9.74 31.81
N PHE A 7 22.00 10.33 31.01
CA PHE A 7 22.10 10.84 29.65
C PHE A 7 20.96 11.84 29.47
N ALA A 8 21.21 12.85 28.64
CA ALA A 8 20.32 13.92 28.27
C ALA A 8 18.89 13.46 27.95
N ILE A 9 17.94 14.28 28.40
CA ILE A 9 16.55 14.31 28.00
C ILE A 9 16.54 14.63 26.50
N ALA A 10 16.54 13.60 25.65
CA ALA A 10 16.47 13.77 24.20
C ALA A 10 15.00 13.91 23.81
N THR A 11 14.59 15.16 23.61
CA THR A 11 13.33 15.58 23.01
C THR A 11 13.16 14.95 21.62
N ALA A 12 12.36 13.89 21.51
CA ALA A 12 11.91 13.38 20.22
C ALA A 12 10.54 13.99 19.90
N ALA A 13 10.55 15.20 19.34
CA ALA A 13 9.40 15.74 18.63
C ALA A 13 9.26 14.92 17.34
N PHE A 14 8.47 13.86 17.39
CA PHE A 14 8.09 13.08 16.20
C PHE A 14 7.13 13.92 15.35
N ALA A 15 7.69 14.73 14.44
CA ALA A 15 6.91 15.37 13.39
C ALA A 15 6.34 14.28 12.46
N SER A 16 5.03 14.07 12.54
CA SER A 16 4.31 13.17 11.63
C SER A 16 4.29 13.78 10.23
N PHE A 17 5.23 13.38 9.39
CA PHE A 17 5.16 13.64 7.95
C PHE A 17 4.14 12.68 7.35
N ALA A 18 2.94 13.18 7.05
CA ALA A 18 1.99 12.47 6.20
C ALA A 18 2.50 12.52 4.76
N VAL A 19 3.12 11.44 4.30
CA VAL A 19 3.46 11.27 2.89
C VAL A 19 2.17 11.02 2.12
N ALA A 20 1.77 11.98 1.29
CA ALA A 20 0.69 11.77 0.33
C ALA A 20 1.19 10.74 -0.70
N ALA A 21 0.57 9.56 -0.72
CA ALA A 21 0.82 8.57 -1.76
C ALA A 21 0.39 9.16 -3.12
N PRO A 22 1.15 8.92 -4.20
CA PRO A 22 0.75 9.34 -5.52
C PRO A 22 -0.63 8.75 -5.85
N ALA A 23 -1.50 9.57 -6.46
CA ALA A 23 -2.77 9.10 -7.00
C ALA A 23 -2.46 8.26 -8.24
N GLU A 24 -2.35 6.95 -8.04
CA GLU A 24 -2.23 5.97 -9.11
C GLU A 24 -3.44 6.13 -10.07
N PRO A 25 -3.24 5.98 -11.39
CA PRO A 25 -4.34 5.99 -12.34
C PRO A 25 -5.43 5.01 -11.87
N GLY A 26 -6.68 5.48 -11.84
CA GLY A 26 -7.79 4.67 -11.36
C GLY A 26 -7.92 3.37 -12.14
N GLU A 27 -8.38 2.33 -11.49
CA GLU A 27 -8.62 1.02 -12.09
C GLU A 27 -9.97 0.48 -11.62
N GLN A 28 -10.62 -0.27 -12.49
CA GLN A 28 -11.95 -0.84 -12.28
C GLN A 28 -11.79 -2.33 -12.09
N CYS A 29 -12.11 -2.85 -10.92
CA CYS A 29 -11.95 -4.28 -10.63
C CYS A 29 -13.29 -4.98 -10.53
N LEU A 30 -13.34 -6.24 -10.97
CA LEU A 30 -14.47 -7.11 -10.71
C LEU A 30 -14.60 -7.36 -9.20
N LEU A 31 -15.84 -7.46 -8.72
CA LEU A 31 -16.15 -7.80 -7.33
C LEU A 31 -16.20 -9.33 -7.13
N ILE A 32 -15.22 -10.03 -7.70
CA ILE A 32 -15.08 -11.48 -7.60
C ILE A 32 -13.79 -11.77 -6.85
N CYS A 33 -13.84 -12.72 -5.92
CA CYS A 33 -12.66 -13.20 -5.19
C CYS A 33 -12.35 -14.62 -5.66
N TRP A 34 -11.22 -14.76 -6.35
CA TRP A 34 -10.63 -16.05 -6.66
C TRP A 34 -9.51 -16.37 -5.67
N ALA A 35 -9.42 -17.63 -5.24
CA ALA A 35 -8.38 -18.08 -4.33
C ALA A 35 -7.00 -18.15 -5.00
N GLU A 36 -6.97 -18.39 -6.31
CA GLU A 36 -5.76 -18.54 -7.13
C GLU A 36 -5.76 -17.57 -8.31
N GLU A 37 -4.56 -17.24 -8.80
CA GLU A 37 -4.39 -16.37 -9.97
C GLU A 37 -4.97 -17.08 -11.20
N HIS A 38 -5.69 -16.33 -12.02
CA HIS A 38 -6.25 -16.80 -13.28
C HIS A 38 -6.04 -15.77 -14.37
N GLU A 39 -6.05 -16.23 -15.62
CA GLU A 39 -5.91 -15.35 -16.76
C GLU A 39 -7.20 -14.53 -16.98
N CYS A 40 -7.03 -13.23 -17.17
CA CYS A 40 -8.10 -12.29 -17.48
C CYS A 40 -8.10 -11.99 -18.97
N GLU A 41 -9.27 -11.80 -19.56
CA GLU A 41 -9.37 -11.36 -20.96
C GLU A 41 -8.91 -9.90 -21.09
N ALA A 42 -8.03 -9.63 -22.04
CA ALA A 42 -7.56 -8.28 -22.33
C ALA A 42 -8.75 -7.36 -22.69
N PRO A 43 -8.82 -6.12 -22.17
CA PRO A 43 -7.73 -5.35 -21.56
C PRO A 43 -7.56 -5.52 -20.04
N SER A 44 -8.26 -6.48 -19.43
CA SER A 44 -8.15 -6.72 -17.99
C SER A 44 -6.92 -7.55 -17.66
N TYR A 45 -6.41 -7.39 -16.44
CA TYR A 45 -5.26 -8.11 -15.92
C TYR A 45 -5.56 -8.67 -14.52
N PRO A 46 -4.94 -9.80 -14.14
CA PRO A 46 -5.10 -10.35 -12.80
C PRO A 46 -4.43 -9.44 -11.77
N LYS A 47 -5.12 -9.22 -10.66
CA LYS A 47 -4.63 -8.44 -9.53
C LYS A 47 -5.01 -9.13 -8.22
N ASN A 48 -4.06 -9.21 -7.30
CA ASN A 48 -4.34 -9.62 -5.94
C ASN A 48 -4.77 -8.42 -5.10
N GLN A 49 -6.00 -8.44 -4.59
CA GLN A 49 -6.52 -7.50 -3.62
C GLN A 49 -6.87 -8.23 -2.32
N ASN A 50 -6.17 -7.89 -1.24
CA ASN A 50 -6.45 -8.38 0.10
C ASN A 50 -6.44 -9.92 0.22
N GLY A 51 -5.59 -10.59 -0.55
CA GLY A 51 -5.49 -12.06 -0.56
C GLY A 51 -6.47 -12.75 -1.52
N CYS A 52 -7.26 -11.98 -2.27
CA CYS A 52 -8.13 -12.46 -3.33
C CYS A 52 -7.58 -12.04 -4.70
N TRP A 53 -7.59 -12.95 -5.66
CA TRP A 53 -7.38 -12.58 -7.06
C TRP A 53 -8.67 -12.03 -7.65
N THR A 54 -8.55 -11.03 -8.51
CA THR A 54 -9.63 -10.46 -9.32
C THR A 54 -9.07 -9.94 -10.65
N CYS A 55 -9.94 -9.68 -11.62
CA CYS A 55 -9.56 -9.00 -12.85
C CYS A 55 -9.81 -7.50 -12.69
N CYS A 56 -8.80 -6.68 -13.00
CA CYS A 56 -8.91 -5.23 -13.04
C CYS A 56 -8.64 -4.72 -14.45
N THR A 57 -9.39 -3.70 -14.86
CA THR A 57 -9.22 -3.00 -16.12
C THR A 57 -8.69 -1.59 -15.82
N PRO A 58 -7.65 -1.11 -16.51
CA PRO A 58 -7.21 0.27 -16.33
C PRO A 58 -8.34 1.23 -16.68
N SER A 59 -8.63 2.21 -15.83
CA SER A 59 -9.59 3.25 -16.18
C SER A 59 -8.86 4.32 -16.99
N SER A 60 -9.32 4.56 -18.21
CA SER A 60 -8.84 5.66 -19.06
C SER A 60 -9.63 6.93 -18.70
N SER A 61 -9.44 7.46 -17.49
CA SER A 61 -10.00 8.78 -17.12
C SER A 61 -9.00 9.88 -17.43
#